data_AF-A0A8H5QGI0-F1
#
_entry.id   AF-A0A8H5QGI0-F1
#
_cell.length_a   1.000
_cell.length_b   1.000
_cell.length_c   1.000
_cell.angle_alpha   90.00
_cell.angle_beta   90.00
_cell.angle_gamma   90.00
#
_symmetry.space_group_name_H-M   'P 1'
#
loop_
_entity.id
_entity.type
_entity.pdbx_description
1 polymer ?
#
loop_
_entity_poly.entity_id
_entity_poly.type
_entity_poly.pdbx_seq_one_letter_code
_entity_poly.pdbx_strand_id
1 'polypeptide(L)' 'MGNGAKAQQKRERNAKDKNTAKSQLKVNEKACDIQCQICKSTFLKTTKAPALKEHAENKHSKTIADCFPNVQVA' A
#
# COMPACT_ATOMS: atom_id res chain seq x y z
N MET A 1 12.35 -48.03 3.63
CA MET A 1 11.05 -47.45 3.18
C MET A 1 10.06 -47.66 4.32
N GLY A 2 9.38 -46.70 4.95
CA GLY A 2 9.29 -45.26 4.74
C GLY A 2 8.39 -44.64 5.82
N ASN A 3 8.73 -43.43 6.24
CA ASN A 3 7.80 -42.45 6.84
C ASN A 3 7.94 -41.07 6.16
N GLY A 4 8.79 -40.98 5.12
CA GLY A 4 9.00 -39.78 4.32
C GLY A 4 7.76 -39.38 3.52
N ALA A 5 6.98 -40.35 3.02
CA ALA A 5 5.76 -40.06 2.27
C ALA A 5 4.70 -39.33 3.11
N LYS A 6 4.50 -39.73 4.38
CA LYS A 6 3.59 -39.05 5.31
C LYS A 6 4.09 -37.65 5.68
N ALA A 7 5.40 -37.49 5.89
CA ALA A 7 6.01 -36.19 6.15
C ALA A 7 5.91 -35.25 4.93
N GLN A 8 6.08 -35.78 3.72
CA GLN A 8 6.00 -35.04 2.46
C GLN A 8 4.56 -34.64 2.14
N GLN A 9 3.59 -35.55 2.32
CA GLN A 9 2.16 -35.20 2.23
C GLN A 9 1.73 -34.16 3.27
N LYS A 10 2.26 -34.22 4.50
CA LYS A 10 2.00 -33.18 5.52
C LYS A 10 2.60 -31.84 5.12
N ARG A 11 3.81 -31.81 4.56
CA ARG A 11 4.44 -30.58 4.04
C ARG A 11 3.67 -30.01 2.84
N GLU A 12 3.22 -30.86 1.92
CA GLU A 12 2.41 -30.46 0.77
C GLU A 12 1.03 -29.93 1.17
N ARG A 13 0.36 -30.57 2.14
CA ARG A 13 -0.93 -30.08 2.66
C ARG A 13 -0.76 -28.74 3.37
N ASN A 14 0.27 -28.60 4.20
CA ASN A 14 0.56 -27.35 4.92
C ASN A 14 1.03 -26.21 3.99
N ALA A 15 1.57 -26.53 2.81
CA ALA A 15 1.89 -25.54 1.78
C ALA A 15 0.65 -25.06 1.03
N LYS A 16 -0.34 -25.95 0.82
CA LYS A 16 -1.63 -25.63 0.16
C LYS A 16 -2.58 -24.87 1.09
N ASP A 17 -2.51 -25.12 2.40
CA ASP A 17 -3.27 -24.41 3.44
C ASP A 17 -2.64 -23.09 3.88
N LYS A 18 -1.58 -22.62 3.20
CA LYS A 18 -1.18 -21.22 3.30
C LYS A 18 -2.21 -20.38 2.55
N ASN A 19 -3.39 -20.26 3.14
CA ASN A 19 -4.26 -19.12 2.95
C ASN A 19 -3.32 -17.93 3.01
N THR A 20 -3.08 -17.29 1.85
CA THR A 20 -2.05 -16.28 1.73
C THR A 20 -2.50 -15.17 2.65
N ALA A 21 -1.95 -15.15 3.88
CA ALA A 21 -2.26 -14.13 4.85
C ALA A 21 -1.92 -12.84 4.12
N LYS A 22 -2.96 -12.13 3.68
CA LYS A 22 -2.82 -10.82 3.05
C LYS A 22 -2.31 -9.99 4.21
N SER A 23 -0.98 -9.91 4.32
CA SER A 23 -0.34 -9.15 5.37
C SER A 23 -1.00 -7.78 5.34
N GLN A 24 -1.63 -7.40 6.44
CA GLN A 24 -2.29 -6.10 6.54
C GLN A 24 -1.30 -4.99 6.15
N LEU A 25 0.00 -5.20 6.42
CA LEU A 25 1.09 -4.33 5.98
C LEU A 25 1.14 -4.20 4.44
N LYS A 26 1.06 -5.30 3.69
CA LYS A 26 1.01 -5.27 2.21
C LYS A 26 -0.26 -4.61 1.68
N VAL A 27 -1.37 -4.73 2.38
CA VAL A 27 -2.62 -4.03 2.02
C VAL A 27 -2.47 -2.53 2.27
N ASN A 28 -1.85 -2.15 3.39
CA ASN A 28 -1.58 -0.75 3.75
C ASN A 28 -0.58 -0.09 2.79
N GLU A 29 0.49 -0.80 2.38
CA GLU A 29 1.44 -0.33 1.37
C GLU A 29 0.75 -0.04 0.03
N LYS A 30 -0.16 -0.93 -0.39
CA LYS A 30 -0.98 -0.73 -1.59
C LYS A 30 -2.03 0.37 -1.46
N ALA A 31 -2.31 0.84 -0.25
CA ALA A 31 -3.23 1.96 -0.04
C ALA A 31 -2.52 3.31 -0.21
N CYS A 32 -1.18 3.36 -0.30
CA CYS A 32 -0.40 4.58 -0.53
C CYS A 32 -0.36 4.99 -2.02
N ASP A 33 -1.53 5.20 -2.62
CA ASP A 33 -1.64 5.47 -4.06
C ASP A 33 -1.41 6.96 -4.44
N ILE A 34 -1.46 7.88 -3.47
CA ILE A 34 -1.30 9.31 -3.74
C ILE A 34 0.16 9.69 -3.55
N GLN A 35 0.79 10.31 -4.55
CA GLN A 35 2.18 10.75 -4.47
C GLN A 35 2.31 12.22 -4.83
N CYS A 36 3.05 12.98 -4.01
CA CYS A 36 3.42 14.35 -4.34
C CYS A 36 4.43 14.33 -5.50
N GLN A 37 4.17 15.08 -6.56
CA GLN A 37 5.04 15.11 -7.72
C GLN A 37 6.38 15.81 -7.45
N ILE A 38 6.43 16.69 -6.45
CA ILE A 38 7.60 17.51 -6.12
C ILE A 38 8.56 16.76 -5.19
N CYS A 39 8.10 16.35 -4.01
CA CYS A 39 8.95 15.71 -3.01
C CYS A 39 8.85 14.18 -2.98
N LYS A 40 7.99 13.59 -3.83
CA LYS A 40 7.76 12.14 -3.92
C LYS A 40 7.23 11.48 -2.64
N SER A 41 6.80 12.26 -1.66
CA SER A 41 6.10 11.75 -0.47
C SER A 41 4.80 11.06 -0.86
N THR A 42 4.57 9.87 -0.29
CA THR A 42 3.39 9.06 -0.52
C THR A 42 2.35 9.27 0.59
N PHE A 43 1.09 9.28 0.20
CA PHE A 43 -0.07 9.46 1.05
C PHE A 43 -1.07 8.35 0.79
N LEU A 44 -1.89 8.06 1.80
CA LEU A 44 -2.95 7.07 1.69
C LEU A 44 -4.01 7.57 0.70
N LYS A 45 -4.60 6.66 -0.08
CA LYS A 45 -5.72 6.94 -1.00
C LYS A 45 -6.93 7.57 -0.29
N THR A 46 -7.07 7.30 1.01
CA THR A 46 -8.14 7.84 1.85
C THR A 46 -7.85 9.24 2.40
N THR A 47 -6.65 9.78 2.17
CA THR A 47 -6.28 11.14 2.58
C THR A 47 -7.21 12.17 1.94
N LYS A 48 -7.77 13.05 2.77
CA LYS A 48 -8.71 14.08 2.34
C LYS A 48 -7.99 15.32 1.79
N ALA A 49 -8.69 16.09 0.96
CA ALA A 49 -8.18 17.31 0.35
C ALA A 49 -7.52 18.31 1.32
N PRO A 50 -8.01 18.55 2.55
CA PRO A 50 -7.37 19.49 3.48
C PRO A 50 -5.94 19.08 3.85
N ALA A 51 -5.67 17.79 4.03
CA ALA A 51 -4.34 17.30 4.37
C ALA A 51 -3.35 17.41 3.19
N LEU A 52 -3.84 17.18 1.96
CA LEU A 52 -3.03 17.39 0.75
C LEU A 52 -2.77 18.89 0.51
N LYS A 53 -3.75 19.74 0.83
CA LYS A 53 -3.61 21.20 0.79
C LYS A 53 -2.54 21.68 1.76
N GLU A 54 -2.60 21.22 3.00
CA GLU A 54 -1.61 21.56 4.03
C GLU A 54 -0.20 21.15 3.58
N HIS A 55 -0.04 19.97 2.99
CA HIS A 55 1.24 19.57 2.42
C HIS A 55 1.70 20.52 1.31
N ALA A 56 0.83 20.82 0.34
CA ALA A 56 1.17 21.67 -0.79
C ALA A 56 1.52 23.11 -0.35
N GLU A 57 0.79 23.67 0.60
CA GLU A 57 1.01 25.02 1.12
C GLU A 57 2.24 25.08 2.04
N ASN A 58 2.38 24.18 3.02
CA ASN A 58 3.45 24.27 4.03
C ASN A 58 4.81 23.77 3.52
N LYS A 59 4.85 22.84 2.56
CA LYS A 59 6.11 22.27 2.04
C LYS A 59 6.55 22.90 0.73
N HIS A 60 5.61 23.35 -0.08
CA HIS A 60 5.90 23.77 -1.44
C HIS A 60 5.35 25.16 -1.79
N SER A 61 4.60 25.81 -0.88
CA SER A 61 3.91 27.07 -1.11
C SER A 61 3.13 27.08 -2.44
N LYS A 62 2.52 25.94 -2.77
CA LYS A 62 1.87 25.64 -4.05
C LYS A 62 0.45 25.14 -3.86
N THR A 63 -0.30 25.07 -4.96
CA THR A 63 -1.66 24.54 -4.93
C THR A 63 -1.66 23.01 -4.96
N ILE A 64 -2.79 22.42 -4.59
CA ILE A 64 -3.00 20.96 -4.68
C ILE A 64 -2.80 20.46 -6.11
N ALA A 65 -3.23 21.23 -7.12
CA ALA A 65 -3.11 20.85 -8.52
C ALA A 65 -1.64 20.73 -8.98
N ASP A 66 -0.76 21.57 -8.45
CA ASP A 66 0.67 21.55 -8.77
C ASP A 66 1.41 20.38 -8.09
N CYS A 67 1.04 20.06 -6.86
CA CYS A 67 1.67 18.97 -6.10
C CYS A 67 1.08 17.60 -6.42
N PHE A 68 -0.22 17.53 -6.70
CA PHE A 68 -0.99 16.30 -6.84
C PHE A 68 -1.88 16.35 -8.10
N PRO A 69 -1.27 16.42 -9.30
CA PRO A 69 -2.03 16.57 -10.56
C PRO A 69 -2.97 15.40 -10.86
N ASN A 70 -2.71 14.22 -10.29
CA ASN A 70 -3.49 13.01 -10.51
C ASN A 70 -4.58 12.78 -9.44
N VAL A 71 -4.72 13.68 -8.47
CA VAL A 71 -5.76 13.55 -7.44
C VAL A 71 -6.99 14.33 -7.90
N GLN A 72 -8.04 13.60 -8.29
CA GLN A 72 -9.36 14.21 -8.47
C GLN A 72 -9.92 14.54 -7.08
N VAL A 73 -9.84 15.82 -6.72
CA VAL A 73 -10.53 16.35 -5.54
C VAL A 73 -12.02 16.40 -5.89
N ALA A 74 -12.76 15.38 -5.47
CA ALA A 74 -14.22 15.37 -5.51
C ALA A 74 -14.80 16.24 -4.39
#